data_AF-A0A7X7QA43-F1
#
_entry.id   AF-A0A7X7QA43-F1
#
_cell.length_a   1.000
_cell.length_b   1.000
_cell.length_c   1.000
_cell.angle_alpha   90.00
_cell.angle_beta   90.00
_cell.angle_gamma   90.00
#
_symmetry.space_group_name_H-M   'P 1'
#
loop_
_entity.id
_entity.type
_entity.pdbx_description
1 polymer ?
#
loop_
_entity_poly.entity_id
_entity_poly.type
_entity_poly.pdbx_seq_one_letter_code
_entity_poly.pdbx_strand_id
1 'polypeptide(L)'
;MIIDAHNHPDWLGHSFECFVANMDEHGISRTWLFSWEVPPDEYDPIYCRTSLTDDTGPIPFAGCLRYKERAPERFVLGYAPDPRRPDA
;
A
#
# COMPACT_ATOMS: atom_id res chain seq x y z
N MET A 1 -4.34 15.35 -15.48
CA MET A 1 -4.04 14.03 -14.90
C MET A 1 -3.45 14.27 -13.53
N ILE A 2 -4.09 13.78 -12.46
CA ILE A 2 -3.57 13.88 -11.09
C ILE A 2 -2.93 12.54 -10.72
N ILE A 3 -1.75 12.61 -10.10
CA ILE A 3 -1.06 11.46 -9.52
C ILE A 3 -0.94 11.69 -8.03
N ASP A 4 -1.47 10.76 -7.25
CA ASP A 4 -1.19 10.67 -5.82
C ASP A 4 0.14 9.92 -5.64
N ALA A 5 1.11 10.58 -5.03
CA ALA A 5 2.48 10.09 -4.95
C ALA A 5 2.74 9.24 -3.71
N HIS A 6 1.76 8.97 -2.84
CA HIS A 6 1.98 8.13 -1.66
C HIS A 6 0.69 7.54 -1.07
N ASN A 7 0.51 6.23 -1.22
CA ASN A 7 -0.63 5.53 -0.64
C ASN A 7 -0.33 4.06 -0.28
N HIS A 8 -1.26 3.42 0.42
CA HIS A 8 -1.15 2.03 0.89
C HIS A 8 -2.47 1.26 0.71
N PRO A 9 -2.40 -0.05 0.41
CA PRO A 9 -3.60 -0.88 0.28
C PRO A 9 -4.31 -1.03 1.62
N ASP A 10 -5.64 -1.12 1.59
CA ASP A 10 -6.48 -1.43 2.75
C ASP A 10 -6.29 -0.48 3.96
N TRP A 11 -5.75 0.73 3.74
CA TRP A 11 -5.49 1.71 4.79
C TRP A 11 -6.78 2.15 5.50
N LEU A 12 -6.79 2.10 6.82
CA LEU A 12 -7.97 2.29 7.68
C LEU A 12 -9.15 1.36 7.31
N GLY A 13 -8.87 0.18 6.76
CA GLY A 13 -9.89 -0.76 6.32
C GLY A 13 -10.62 -0.34 5.05
N HIS A 14 -10.11 0.66 4.31
CA HIS A 14 -10.68 1.05 3.02
C HIS A 14 -10.38 -0.03 1.98
N SER A 15 -11.42 -0.80 1.62
CA SER A 15 -11.32 -1.81 0.58
C SER A 15 -10.90 -1.21 -0.76
N PHE A 16 -10.55 -2.08 -1.71
CA PHE A 16 -10.27 -1.69 -3.09
C PHE A 16 -11.36 -0.80 -3.69
N GLU A 17 -12.63 -1.14 -3.46
CA GLU A 17 -13.78 -0.40 -4.00
C GLU A 17 -13.84 1.02 -3.40
N CYS A 18 -13.67 1.14 -2.08
CA CYS A 18 -13.57 2.45 -1.41
C CYS A 18 -12.40 3.27 -1.96
N PHE A 19 -11.25 2.62 -2.19
CA PHE A 19 -10.04 3.26 -2.71
C PHE A 19 -10.28 3.83 -4.11
N VAL A 20 -10.78 3.03 -5.04
CA VAL A 20 -11.03 3.48 -6.42
C VAL A 20 -12.12 4.55 -6.47
N ALA A 21 -13.19 4.41 -5.67
CA ALA A 21 -14.22 5.42 -5.57
C ALA A 21 -13.65 6.78 -5.10
N ASN A 22 -12.75 6.77 -4.11
CA ASN A 22 -12.11 8.01 -3.64
C ASN A 22 -11.17 8.61 -4.70
N MET A 23 -10.43 7.77 -5.44
CA MET A 23 -9.65 8.24 -6.58
C MET A 23 -10.53 8.91 -7.64
N ASP A 24 -11.67 8.31 -7.97
CA ASP A 24 -12.60 8.82 -8.98
C ASP A 24 -13.25 10.14 -8.53
N GLU A 25 -13.69 10.23 -7.27
CA GLU A 25 -14.26 11.44 -6.66
C GLU A 25 -13.32 12.64 -6.75
N HIS A 26 -12.02 12.42 -6.54
CA HIS A 26 -11.01 13.48 -6.55
C HIS A 26 -10.25 13.60 -7.88
N GLY A 27 -10.65 12.86 -8.92
CA GLY A 27 -10.01 12.92 -10.24
C GLY A 27 -8.56 12.39 -10.28
N ILE A 28 -8.19 11.54 -9.32
CA ILE A 28 -6.87 10.90 -9.23
C ILE A 28 -6.79 9.79 -10.27
N SER A 29 -5.93 10.02 -11.27
CA SER A 29 -5.78 9.11 -12.42
C SER A 29 -4.92 7.91 -12.06
N ARG A 30 -3.83 8.13 -11.31
CA ARG A 30 -2.93 7.07 -10.82
C ARG A 30 -2.52 7.35 -9.38
N THR A 31 -2.21 6.30 -8.63
CA THR A 31 -1.58 6.42 -7.31
C THR A 31 -0.33 5.53 -7.22
N TRP A 32 0.65 5.96 -6.43
CA TRP A 32 1.78 5.14 -6.05
C TRP A 32 1.44 4.36 -4.79
N LEU A 33 1.51 3.03 -4.90
CA LEU A 33 1.10 2.11 -3.87
C LEU A 33 2.34 1.39 -3.32
N PHE A 34 2.72 1.77 -2.10
CA PHE A 34 3.94 1.29 -1.46
C PHE A 34 3.67 0.14 -0.50
N SER A 35 4.54 -0.87 -0.50
CA SER A 35 4.69 -1.74 0.66
C SER A 35 5.42 -1.01 1.80
N TRP A 36 5.46 -1.63 2.96
CA TRP A 36 6.27 -1.24 4.12
C TRP A 36 6.54 -2.54 4.88
N GLU A 37 7.69 -3.14 4.62
CA GLU A 37 8.07 -4.46 5.15
C GLU A 37 9.24 -4.31 6.12
N VAL A 38 8.95 -4.25 7.41
CA VAL A 38 9.95 -4.07 8.48
C VAL A 38 9.59 -4.90 9.71
N PRO A 39 10.58 -5.23 10.56
CA PRO A 39 10.34 -5.90 11.85
C PRO A 39 9.38 -5.13 12.78
N PRO A 40 8.60 -5.83 13.64
CA PRO A 40 7.67 -5.21 14.60
C PRO A 40 8.24 -4.17 15.56
N ASP A 41 9.54 -4.20 15.82
CA ASP A 41 10.24 -3.25 16.71
C ASP A 41 10.70 -1.97 15.99
N GLU A 42 10.43 -1.84 14.69
CA GLU A 42 10.85 -0.71 13.84
C GLU A 42 9.68 0.17 13.39
N TYR A 43 8.48 -0.09 13.90
CA TYR A 43 7.30 0.75 13.68
C TYR A 43 6.42 0.82 14.91
N ASP A 44 5.63 1.90 15.00
CA ASP A 44 4.68 2.06 16.10
C ASP A 44 3.54 1.03 15.97
N PRO A 45 3.24 0.23 17.01
CA PRO A 45 2.14 -0.74 16.99
C PRO A 45 0.77 -0.15 16.66
N ILE A 46 0.59 1.18 16.73
CA ILE A 46 -0.63 1.86 16.26
C ILE A 46 -0.95 1.52 14.80
N TYR A 47 0.06 1.29 13.96
CA TYR A 47 -0.13 0.97 12.55
C TYR A 47 -0.80 -0.40 12.33
N CYS A 48 -0.72 -1.30 13.31
CA CYS A 48 -1.48 -2.56 13.28
C CYS A 48 -3.00 -2.36 13.29
N ARG A 49 -3.48 -1.15 13.63
CA ARG A 49 -4.91 -0.79 13.55
C ARG A 49 -5.28 -0.13 12.24
N THR A 50 -4.30 0.33 11.46
CA THR A 50 -4.52 1.09 10.23
C THR A 50 -4.26 0.25 8.99
N SER A 51 -3.39 -0.74 9.04
CA SER A 51 -3.09 -1.60 7.89
C SER A 51 -3.36 -3.07 8.19
N LEU A 52 -3.58 -3.84 7.13
CA LEU A 52 -3.64 -5.30 7.21
C LEU A 52 -2.20 -5.83 7.25
N THR A 53 -1.62 -5.81 8.44
CA THR A 53 -0.25 -6.27 8.72
C THR A 53 -0.12 -7.78 8.58
N ASP A 54 1.04 -8.27 8.14
CA ASP A 54 1.40 -9.70 8.23
C ASP A 54 2.82 -9.88 8.79
N ASP A 55 3.36 -11.10 8.72
CA ASP A 55 4.69 -11.44 9.24
C ASP A 55 5.85 -10.70 8.53
N THR A 56 5.61 -10.10 7.37
CA THR A 56 6.60 -9.31 6.61
C THR A 56 6.68 -7.85 7.05
N GLY A 57 5.65 -7.36 7.75
CA GLY A 57 5.59 -6.00 8.26
C GLY A 57 4.20 -5.37 8.17
N PRO A 58 4.12 -4.04 8.36
CA PRO A 58 2.84 -3.37 8.45
C PRO A 58 2.05 -3.36 7.13
N ILE A 59 2.73 -3.38 5.98
CA ILE A 59 2.09 -3.29 4.66
C ILE A 59 2.78 -4.24 3.68
N PRO A 60 2.26 -5.47 3.53
CA PRO A 60 2.89 -6.49 2.69
C PRO A 60 2.78 -6.16 1.20
N PHE A 61 3.82 -6.42 0.40
CA PHE A 61 3.79 -6.16 -1.05
C PHE A 61 2.69 -6.92 -1.78
N ALA A 62 2.30 -8.10 -1.27
CA ALA A 62 1.17 -8.87 -1.77
C ALA A 62 -0.15 -8.06 -1.77
N GLY A 63 -0.34 -7.17 -0.79
CA GLY A 63 -1.49 -6.25 -0.75
C GLY A 63 -1.50 -5.30 -1.95
N CYS A 64 -0.34 -4.74 -2.27
CA CYS A 64 -0.19 -3.85 -3.41
C CYS A 64 -0.42 -4.59 -4.74
N LEU A 65 0.09 -5.82 -4.85
CA LEU A 65 -0.08 -6.65 -6.04
C LEU A 65 -1.54 -6.93 -6.36
N ARG A 66 -2.37 -7.27 -5.35
CA ARG A 66 -3.82 -7.49 -5.53
C ARG A 66 -4.52 -6.28 -6.17
N TYR A 67 -4.14 -5.06 -5.78
CA TYR A 67 -4.69 -3.83 -6.36
C TYR A 67 -4.25 -3.65 -7.82
N LYS A 68 -2.96 -3.86 -8.10
CA LYS A 68 -2.39 -3.77 -9.46
C LYS A 68 -3.01 -4.79 -10.41
N GLU A 69 -3.25 -6.02 -9.98
CA GLU A 69 -3.87 -7.07 -10.80
C GLU A 69 -5.30 -6.69 -11.22
N ARG A 70 -6.05 -6.06 -10.32
CA ARG A 70 -7.45 -5.67 -10.56
C ARG A 70 -7.59 -4.42 -11.42
N ALA A 71 -6.66 -3.46 -11.32
CA ALA A 71 -6.66 -2.25 -12.13
C ALA A 71 -5.23 -1.81 -12.50
N PRO A 72 -4.60 -2.49 -13.48
CA PRO A 72 -3.18 -2.34 -13.78
C PRO A 72 -2.78 -0.92 -14.18
N GLU A 73 -3.69 -0.16 -14.77
CA GLU A 73 -3.41 1.22 -15.18
C GLU A 73 -3.59 2.26 -14.08
N ARG A 74 -4.20 1.92 -12.94
CA ARG A 74 -4.48 2.85 -11.84
C ARG A 74 -3.36 2.90 -10.80
N PHE A 75 -2.58 1.83 -10.67
CA PHE A 75 -1.60 1.68 -9.59
C PHE A 75 -0.17 1.56 -10.12
N VAL A 76 0.75 2.31 -9.52
CA VAL A 76 2.20 2.15 -9.70
C VAL A 76 2.74 1.52 -8.43
N LEU A 77 3.42 0.38 -8.54
CA LEU A 77 3.91 -0.36 -7.38
C LEU A 77 5.24 0.21 -6.91
N GLY A 78 5.38 0.41 -5.61
CA GLY A 78 6.64 0.70 -4.94
C GLY A 78 6.95 -0.39 -3.93
N TYR A 79 8.07 -1.08 -4.11
CA TYR A 79 8.57 -2.05 -3.14
C TYR A 79 9.44 -1.32 -2.12
N ALA A 80 9.07 -1.37 -0.84
CA ALA A 80 9.82 -0.81 0.28
C ALA A 80 10.14 -1.90 1.32
N PRO A 81 11.15 -2.75 1.02
CA PRO A 81 11.66 -3.71 1.97
C PRO A 81 12.48 -3.03 3.07
N ASP A 82 12.68 -3.74 4.17
CA ASP A 82 13.74 -3.45 5.12
C ASP A 82 15.10 -3.57 4.41
N PRO A 83 15.85 -2.45 4.26
CA PRO A 83 17.12 -2.44 3.52
C PRO A 83 18.23 -3.26 4.19
N ARG A 84 18.02 -3.76 5.41
CA ARG A 84 18.95 -4.65 6.11
C ARG A 84 18.82 -6.11 5.67
N ARG A 85 17.75 -6.47 4.96
CA ARG A 85 17.58 -7.82 4.45
C ARG A 85 18.60 -8.08 3.32
N PRO A 86 19.24 -9.26 3.29
CA PRO A 86 20.21 -9.59 2.25
C PRO A 86 19.64 -9.61 0.83
N ASP A 87 18.32 -9.80 0.70
CA ASP A 87 17.58 -9.94 -0.54
C ASP A 87 16.73 -8.71 -0.91
N ALA A 88 16.91 -7.60 -0.20
CA ALA A 88 16.22 -6.32 -0.46
C ALA A 88 16.69 -5.63 -1.75
#